data_AF-A0A3D0JGS2-F1
#
_entry.id   AF-A0A3D0JGS2-F1
#
_cell.length_a   1.000
_cell.length_b   1.000
_cell.length_c   1.000
_cell.angle_alpha   90.00
_cell.angle_beta   90.00
_cell.angle_gamma   90.00
#
_symmetry.space_group_name_H-M   'P 1'
#
loop_
_entity.id
_entity.type
_entity.pdbx_description
1 polymer ?
#
loop_
_entity_poly.entity_id
_entity_poly.type
_entity_poly.pdbx_seq_one_letter_code
_entity_poly.pdbx_strand_id
1 'polypeptide(L)'
;MSIFDNLKKPAPAADAAPASSTYVKEEGPKTFTFSALPESLAQLQALPEASLDSPFKTAALTVLALCAYAAAPEIGIEMINYLMGP
;
A
#
# COMPACT_ATOMS: atom_id res chain seq x y z
N MET A 1 16.42 -3.22 -39.89
CA MET A 1 16.47 -3.42 -38.43
C MET A 1 17.23 -2.25 -37.80
N SER A 2 16.58 -1.11 -37.54
CA SER A 2 17.24 0.11 -37.02
C SER A 2 16.39 0.84 -35.97
N ILE A 3 15.43 0.14 -35.37
CA ILE A 3 14.44 0.72 -34.44
C ILE A 3 14.96 0.87 -33.00
N PHE A 4 16.04 0.17 -32.64
CA PHE A 4 16.61 0.21 -31.29
C PHE A 4 17.65 1.34 -31.08
N ASP A 5 18.06 2.05 -32.13
CA ASP A 5 19.12 3.07 -32.03
C ASP A 5 18.64 4.40 -31.43
N ASN A 6 17.33 4.66 -31.45
CA ASN A 6 16.74 5.90 -30.92
C ASN A 6 16.49 5.89 -29.39
N LEU A 7 16.78 4.80 -28.67
CA LEU A 7 16.61 4.75 -27.21
C LEU A 7 17.83 5.28 -26.43
N LYS A 8 18.81 5.90 -27.09
CA LYS A 8 20.09 6.31 -26.47
C LYS A 8 20.31 7.82 -26.40
N LYS A 9 19.33 8.65 -26.75
CA LYS A 9 19.43 10.11 -26.59
C LYS A 9 18.55 10.58 -25.42
N PRO A 10 19.12 11.00 -24.28
CA PRO A 10 18.37 11.75 -23.29
C PRO A 10 18.14 13.17 -23.85
N ALA A 11 16.88 13.51 -24.12
CA ALA A 11 16.48 14.88 -24.36
C ALA A 11 16.27 15.58 -23.00
N PRO A 12 16.79 16.80 -22.77
CA PRO A 12 16.40 17.59 -21.61
C PRO A 12 15.04 18.22 -21.94
N ALA A 13 13.96 17.61 -21.49
CA ALA A 13 12.63 18.22 -21.49
C ALA A 13 12.28 18.58 -20.04
N ALA A 14 12.27 19.88 -19.78
CA ALA A 14 11.57 20.46 -18.65
C ALA A 14 10.07 20.18 -18.82
N ASP A 15 9.45 19.51 -17.85
CA ASP A 15 8.06 19.75 -17.41
C ASP A 15 7.66 18.82 -16.26
N ALA A 16 6.83 19.37 -15.36
CA ALA A 16 6.06 18.74 -14.29
C ALA A 16 6.82 18.22 -13.04
N ALA A 17 6.57 18.95 -11.93
CA ALA A 17 6.45 18.56 -10.52
C ALA A 17 7.29 17.37 -9.97
N PRO A 18 7.88 17.49 -8.77
CA PRO A 18 8.44 16.33 -8.07
C PRO A 18 7.28 15.44 -7.61
N ALA A 19 6.76 14.60 -8.49
CA ALA A 19 6.17 13.34 -8.05
C ALA A 19 7.35 12.56 -7.49
N SER A 20 7.49 12.60 -6.17
CA SER A 20 8.39 11.76 -5.40
C SER A 20 8.03 10.31 -5.69
N SER A 21 8.50 9.78 -6.82
CA SER A 21 8.62 8.36 -7.04
C SER A 21 9.71 7.92 -6.08
N THR A 22 9.32 7.73 -4.81
CA THR A 22 10.03 6.85 -3.90
C THR A 22 10.12 5.54 -4.66
N TYR A 23 11.24 5.33 -5.33
CA TYR A 23 11.60 4.04 -5.90
C TYR A 23 11.55 3.10 -4.71
N VAL A 24 10.44 2.37 -4.57
CA VAL A 24 10.36 1.25 -3.66
C VAL A 24 11.46 0.34 -4.17
N LYS A 25 12.57 0.31 -3.44
CA LYS A 25 13.61 -0.71 -3.58
C LYS A 25 12.84 -2.02 -3.76
N GLU A 26 12.97 -2.68 -4.91
CA GLU A 26 12.15 -3.84 -5.25
C GLU A 26 12.38 -4.94 -4.20
N GLU A 27 11.60 -4.90 -3.14
CA GLU A 27 11.51 -5.96 -2.16
C GLU A 27 10.61 -7.01 -2.80
N GLY A 28 11.14 -8.23 -2.94
CA GLY A 28 10.40 -9.35 -3.50
C GLY A 28 9.10 -9.62 -2.73
N PRO A 29 8.27 -10.58 -3.20
CA PRO A 29 6.97 -10.85 -2.60
C PRO A 29 7.07 -11.09 -1.09
N LYS A 30 6.24 -10.39 -0.31
CA LYS A 30 6.11 -10.54 1.15
C LYS A 30 4.82 -11.27 1.48
N THR A 31 4.92 -12.31 2.29
CA THR A 31 3.78 -13.05 2.81
C THR A 31 3.46 -12.58 4.22
N PHE A 32 2.21 -12.17 4.43
CA PHE A 32 1.65 -11.80 5.73
C PHE A 32 0.63 -12.85 6.14
N THR A 33 0.61 -13.24 7.43
CA THR A 33 -0.29 -14.27 7.95
C THR A 33 -1.01 -13.74 9.16
N PHE A 34 -2.34 -13.70 9.08
CA PHE A 34 -3.20 -13.22 10.15
C PHE A 34 -3.92 -14.41 10.78
N SER A 35 -3.86 -14.52 12.11
CA SER A 35 -4.53 -15.59 12.85
C SER A 35 -6.05 -15.47 12.82
N ALA A 36 -6.56 -14.25 12.69
CA ALA A 36 -7.98 -13.94 12.61
C ALA A 36 -8.20 -12.65 11.81
N LEU A 37 -9.41 -12.52 11.26
CA LEU A 37 -9.86 -11.24 10.71
C LEU A 37 -10.26 -10.32 11.87
N PRO A 38 -9.81 -9.06 11.89
CA PRO A 38 -10.21 -8.12 12.92
C PRO A 38 -11.69 -7.77 12.75
N GLU A 39 -12.45 -7.81 13.83
CA GLU A 39 -13.86 -7.40 13.90
C GLU A 39 -14.04 -5.97 14.44
N SER A 40 -12.94 -5.32 14.83
CA SER A 40 -12.96 -3.94 15.30
C SER A 40 -11.63 -3.23 15.02
N LEU A 41 -11.67 -1.90 14.95
CA LEU A 41 -10.49 -1.06 14.75
C LEU A 41 -9.44 -1.28 15.85
N ALA A 42 -9.85 -1.50 17.10
CA ALA A 42 -8.94 -1.79 18.20
C ALA A 42 -8.18 -3.11 17.99
N GLN A 43 -8.85 -4.15 17.47
CA GLN A 43 -8.20 -5.42 17.14
C GLN A 43 -7.23 -5.25 15.97
N LEU A 44 -7.57 -4.45 14.95
CA LEU A 44 -6.66 -4.14 13.85
C LEU A 44 -5.39 -3.46 14.37
N GLN A 45 -5.51 -2.45 15.24
CA GLN A 45 -4.38 -1.75 15.84
C GLN A 45 -3.54 -2.63 16.79
N ALA A 46 -4.16 -3.63 17.41
CA ALA A 46 -3.46 -4.58 18.28
C ALA A 46 -2.59 -5.58 17.48
N LEU A 47 -2.76 -5.68 16.16
CA LEU A 47 -1.93 -6.55 15.34
C LEU A 47 -0.48 -6.04 15.29
N PRO A 48 0.52 -6.93 15.38
CA PRO A 48 1.93 -6.53 15.28
C PRO A 48 2.27 -5.91 13.92
N GLU A 49 1.43 -6.15 12.90
CA GLU A 49 1.58 -5.58 11.56
C GLU A 49 1.03 -4.16 11.43
N ALA A 50 0.27 -3.66 12.41
CA ALA A 50 -0.36 -2.34 12.42
C ALA A 50 0.61 -1.16 12.63
N SER A 51 1.91 -1.40 12.58
CA SER A 51 2.92 -0.36 12.82
C SER A 51 3.08 0.64 11.66
N LEU A 52 2.37 0.43 10.53
CA LEU A 52 2.33 1.28 9.32
C LEU A 52 3.73 1.73 8.82
N ASP A 53 4.77 0.97 9.17
CA ASP A 53 6.18 1.26 8.91
C ASP A 53 6.60 0.90 7.48
N SER A 54 5.77 0.14 6.77
CA SER A 54 6.03 -0.33 5.41
C SER A 54 4.78 -0.23 4.55
N PRO A 55 4.91 0.15 3.26
CA PRO A 55 3.78 0.15 2.33
C PRO A 55 3.16 -1.25 2.19
N PHE A 56 3.96 -2.33 2.32
CA PHE A 56 3.46 -3.70 2.24
C PHE A 56 2.55 -4.06 3.42
N LYS A 57 2.92 -3.64 4.64
CA LYS A 57 2.08 -3.84 5.84
C LYS A 57 0.79 -3.06 5.73
N THR A 58 0.87 -1.80 5.27
CA THR A 58 -0.31 -0.96 5.03
C THR A 58 -1.26 -1.61 4.02
N ALA A 59 -0.72 -2.12 2.90
CA ALA A 59 -1.51 -2.85 1.91
C ALA A 59 -2.18 -4.11 2.49
N ALA A 60 -1.46 -4.90 3.29
CA ALA A 60 -2.01 -6.09 3.94
C ALA A 60 -3.16 -5.75 4.90
N LEU A 61 -3.00 -4.69 5.72
CA LEU A 61 -4.07 -4.18 6.59
C LEU A 61 -5.25 -3.63 5.81
N THR A 62 -5.01 -3.03 4.65
CA THR A 62 -6.10 -2.52 3.79
C THR A 62 -6.93 -3.68 3.26
N VAL A 63 -6.31 -4.79 2.86
CA VAL A 63 -7.03 -6.02 2.47
C VAL A 63 -7.85 -6.57 3.64
N LEU A 64 -7.31 -6.58 4.86
CA LEU A 64 -8.08 -6.96 6.05
C LEU A 64 -9.28 -6.05 6.29
N ALA A 65 -9.12 -4.73 6.13
CA ALA A 65 -10.21 -3.78 6.27
C ALA A 65 -11.30 -3.99 5.21
N LEU A 66 -10.92 -4.32 3.97
CA LEU A 66 -11.85 -4.72 2.90
C LEU A 66 -12.57 -6.04 3.21
N CYS A 67 -11.89 -7.01 3.83
CA CYS A 67 -12.53 -8.24 4.30
C CYS A 67 -13.55 -7.94 5.43
N ALA A 68 -13.20 -7.09 6.38
CA ALA A 68 -14.10 -6.64 7.44
C ALA A 68 -15.29 -5.85 6.86
N TYR A 69 -15.06 -5.01 5.85
CA TYR A 69 -16.10 -4.23 5.17
C TYR A 69 -17.20 -5.12 4.57
N ALA A 70 -16.85 -6.28 4.02
CA ALA A 70 -17.81 -7.23 3.47
C ALA A 70 -18.76 -7.81 4.54
N ALA A 71 -18.29 -7.93 5.79
CA ALA A 71 -19.08 -8.40 6.92
C ALA A 71 -19.80 -7.27 7.66
N ALA A 72 -19.13 -6.14 7.85
CA ALA A 72 -19.58 -4.97 8.59
C ALA A 72 -19.01 -3.68 7.94
N PRO A 73 -19.79 -2.98 7.11
CA PRO A 73 -19.30 -1.85 6.33
C PRO A 73 -18.86 -0.67 7.22
N GLU A 74 -19.56 -0.41 8.32
CA GLU A 74 -19.22 0.63 9.30
C GLU A 74 -17.79 0.44 9.86
N ILE A 75 -17.49 -0.78 10.31
CA ILE A 75 -16.19 -1.14 10.87
C ILE A 75 -15.10 -1.06 9.79
N GLY A 76 -15.39 -1.58 8.58
CA GLY A 76 -14.46 -1.51 7.46
C GLY A 76 -14.12 -0.07 7.06
N ILE A 77 -15.09 0.84 7.07
CA ILE A 77 -14.87 2.27 6.79
C ILE A 77 -14.01 2.91 7.88
N GLU A 78 -14.28 2.65 9.16
CA GLU A 78 -13.43 3.15 10.26
C GLU A 78 -11.98 2.68 10.12
N MET A 79 -11.78 1.39 9.79
CA MET A 79 -10.45 0.82 9.56
C MET A 79 -9.75 1.48 8.37
N ILE A 80 -10.43 1.70 7.25
CA ILE A 80 -9.85 2.36 6.07
C ILE A 80 -9.50 3.81 6.41
N ASN A 81 -10.37 4.54 7.12
CA ASN A 81 -10.09 5.92 7.55
C ASN A 81 -8.85 5.98 8.45
N TYR A 82 -8.67 5.02 9.35
CA TYR A 82 -7.45 4.92 10.15
C TYR A 82 -6.20 4.71 9.29
N LEU A 83 -6.29 3.86 8.26
CA LEU A 83 -5.18 3.59 7.34
C LEU A 83 -4.85 4.78 6.42
N MET A 84 -5.81 5.65 6.14
CA MET A 84 -5.60 6.86 5.33
C MET A 84 -4.79 7.95 6.05
N GLY A 85 -4.64 7.86 7.38
CA GLY A 85 -3.98 8.90 8.18
C GLY A 85 -4.89 10.12 8.44
N PRO A 86 -4.38 11.14 9.16
CA PRO A 86 -5.12 12.36 9.49
C PRO A 86 -5.37 13.27 8.28
#